data_AF-A0A255ZVG1-F1
#
_entry.id   AF-A0A255ZVG1-F1
#
_cell.length_a   1.000
_cell.length_b   1.000
_cell.length_c   1.000
_cell.angle_alpha   90.00
_cell.angle_beta   90.00
_cell.angle_gamma   90.00
#
_symmetry.space_group_name_H-M   'P 1'
#
loop_
_entity.id
_entity.type
_entity.pdbx_description
1 polymer ?
#
loop_
_entity_poly.entity_id
_entity_poly.type
_entity_poly.pdbx_seq_one_letter_code
_entity_poly.pdbx_strand_id
1 'polypeptide(L)'
;MIKFLKQFIAPQKQDDIIKNIPPELRFYKHEEKVFEDTFKNYSCVFGLPVKYDFRIIDKIPLGTKALYFYLGNDIENLLENVLETGIFETLEHLSIGYTRVNKIDFNSYNYSGVCKVLSKYNFPKLKSFEFGEDFLLANEHCRYGNLGNITKVLKNMPVLESLYLYGNFAIDEPLCFKKLERIEVLMNDWATNLNGGKISDSTICSLLSSEFNVLQLMDLDLNFNDEVYNYYLPSLFLTGKNTPRLKQFLGLSGKFISGTSIALRQSQMKWFKLLFY
;
A
#
# COMPACT_ATOMS: atom_id res chain seq x y z
N MET A 1 26.18 -0.23 -32.54
CA MET A 1 24.86 0.31 -32.17
C MET A 1 24.20 -0.71 -31.25
N ILE A 2 24.04 -0.56 -29.94
CA ILE A 2 24.14 0.57 -29.01
C ILE A 2 24.86 0.03 -27.76
N LYS A 3 25.94 0.70 -27.38
CA LYS A 3 26.73 0.50 -26.17
C LYS A 3 26.73 1.88 -25.48
N PHE A 4 26.64 1.92 -24.15
CA PHE A 4 26.62 3.11 -23.27
C PHE A 4 25.24 3.84 -23.20
N LEU A 5 24.64 4.13 -22.05
CA LEU A 5 25.14 4.32 -20.68
C LEU A 5 24.20 3.65 -19.65
N LYS A 6 24.72 2.70 -18.86
CA LYS A 6 24.36 2.65 -17.45
C LYS A 6 25.21 3.70 -16.77
N GLN A 7 24.70 4.93 -16.64
CA GLN A 7 25.24 5.86 -15.68
C GLN A 7 25.01 5.21 -14.31
N PHE A 8 26.06 4.56 -13.81
CA PHE A 8 26.25 4.40 -12.39
C PHE A 8 26.06 5.79 -11.79
N ILE A 9 24.97 5.95 -11.06
CA ILE A 9 24.76 7.09 -10.20
C ILE A 9 26.01 7.17 -9.33
N ALA A 10 26.69 8.31 -9.41
CA ALA A 10 27.96 8.51 -8.74
C ALA A 10 27.81 8.09 -7.26
N PRO A 11 28.71 7.23 -6.72
CA PRO A 11 28.64 6.76 -5.34
C PRO A 11 28.52 7.90 -4.31
N GLN A 12 29.01 9.09 -4.65
CA GLN A 12 28.95 10.29 -3.81
C GLN A 12 27.52 10.77 -3.46
N LYS A 13 26.50 10.47 -4.27
CA LYS A 13 25.10 10.85 -3.94
C LYS A 13 24.47 9.94 -2.88
N GLN A 14 25.00 8.72 -2.67
CA GLN A 14 24.42 7.76 -1.72
C GLN A 14 24.77 8.07 -0.26
N ASP A 15 25.89 8.72 -0.01
CA ASP A 15 26.50 8.80 1.34
C ASP A 15 25.75 9.71 2.33
N ASP A 16 24.77 10.51 1.89
CA ASP A 16 24.08 11.51 2.73
C ASP A 16 22.54 11.31 2.85
N ILE A 17 21.94 10.35 2.14
CA ILE A 17 20.48 10.32 1.94
C ILE A 17 19.68 10.16 3.25
N ILE A 18 20.19 9.38 4.21
CA ILE A 18 19.45 9.02 5.43
C ILE A 18 19.94 9.76 6.67
N LYS A 19 20.90 10.69 6.54
CA LYS A 19 21.55 11.38 7.68
C LYS A 19 20.59 12.22 8.53
N ASN A 20 19.49 12.68 7.96
CA ASN A 20 18.49 13.49 8.64
C ASN A 20 17.55 12.69 9.56
N ILE A 21 17.58 11.36 9.47
CA ILE A 21 16.83 10.48 10.37
C ILE A 21 17.74 10.21 11.58
N PRO A 22 17.27 10.12 12.82
CA PRO A 22 18.11 9.64 13.92
C PRO A 22 18.68 8.23 13.64
N PRO A 23 19.97 7.93 13.93
CA PRO A 23 20.57 6.62 13.68
C PRO A 23 19.80 5.44 14.30
N GLU A 24 19.21 5.68 15.46
CA GLU A 24 18.34 4.74 16.18
C GLU A 24 16.99 4.50 15.51
N LEU A 25 16.73 5.08 14.34
CA LEU A 25 15.53 4.83 13.54
C LEU A 25 15.84 4.32 12.13
N ARG A 26 17.09 3.94 11.82
CA ARG A 26 17.49 3.46 10.48
C ARG A 26 18.21 2.12 10.57
N PHE A 27 17.56 1.09 10.04
CA PHE A 27 17.93 -0.29 10.31
C PHE A 27 18.07 -1.12 9.05
N TYR A 28 18.81 -2.21 9.17
CA TYR A 28 18.91 -3.25 8.15
C TYR A 28 18.79 -4.66 8.73
N LYS A 29 17.95 -5.47 8.07
CA LYS A 29 17.82 -6.92 8.29
C LYS A 29 18.56 -7.67 7.19
N HIS A 30 19.61 -8.41 7.56
CA HIS A 30 20.39 -9.20 6.61
C HIS A 30 19.93 -10.67 6.52
N GLU A 31 19.57 -11.30 7.65
CA GLU A 31 19.27 -12.75 7.73
C GLU A 31 17.96 -13.07 8.45
N GLU A 32 17.53 -14.32 8.26
CA GLU A 32 16.20 -14.85 8.58
C GLU A 32 15.94 -15.11 10.09
N LYS A 33 16.91 -14.88 10.97
CA LYS A 33 16.96 -15.62 12.24
C LYS A 33 16.15 -15.10 13.43
N VAL A 34 15.49 -13.93 13.37
CA VAL A 34 14.94 -13.32 14.62
C VAL A 34 13.53 -12.73 14.50
N PHE A 35 12.99 -12.48 13.30
CA PHE A 35 11.62 -11.96 13.11
C PHE A 35 11.07 -12.46 11.78
N GLU A 36 10.51 -13.67 11.74
CA GLU A 36 10.01 -14.26 10.48
C GLU A 36 8.74 -13.55 9.98
N ASP A 37 7.94 -12.98 10.87
CA ASP A 37 6.57 -12.58 10.50
C ASP A 37 6.39 -11.11 10.10
N THR A 38 7.30 -10.20 10.46
CA THR A 38 7.08 -8.74 10.27
C THR A 38 7.91 -8.13 9.14
N PHE A 39 9.21 -8.41 9.09
CA PHE A 39 10.12 -7.77 8.12
C PHE A 39 10.84 -8.80 7.27
N LYS A 40 10.88 -8.60 5.95
CA LYS A 40 11.57 -9.50 5.01
C LYS A 40 13.10 -9.44 5.14
N ASN A 41 13.80 -10.48 4.70
CA ASN A 41 15.26 -10.42 4.60
C ASN A 41 15.69 -9.36 3.58
N TYR A 42 16.91 -8.85 3.76
CA TYR A 42 17.47 -7.78 2.94
C TYR A 42 16.57 -6.54 2.94
N SER A 43 16.01 -6.20 4.11
CA SER A 43 15.14 -5.04 4.28
C SER A 43 15.86 -3.88 4.96
N CYS A 44 15.66 -2.67 4.44
CA CYS A 44 15.90 -1.45 5.22
C CYS A 44 14.59 -0.99 5.87
N VAL A 45 14.67 -0.60 7.14
CA VAL A 45 13.52 -0.10 7.91
C VAL A 45 13.85 1.27 8.47
N PHE A 46 12.92 2.22 8.30
CA PHE A 46 13.07 3.59 8.74
C PHE A 46 11.89 4.00 9.64
N GLY A 47 12.18 4.73 10.71
CA GLY A 47 11.17 5.37 11.57
C GLY A 47 10.77 4.61 12.83
N LEU A 48 11.26 3.39 13.05
CA LEU A 48 10.98 2.60 14.26
C LEU A 48 12.13 2.73 15.29
N PRO A 49 11.87 2.74 16.60
CA PRO A 49 12.90 2.71 17.64
C PRO A 49 13.55 1.34 17.69
N VAL A 50 14.84 1.30 18.04
CA VAL A 50 15.59 0.04 18.18
C VAL A 50 14.92 -0.82 19.25
N LYS A 51 14.44 -2.01 18.86
CA LYS A 51 14.02 -3.05 19.81
C LYS A 51 14.60 -4.44 19.50
N TYR A 52 15.38 -4.59 18.44
CA TYR A 52 15.69 -5.89 17.82
C TYR A 52 17.13 -5.98 17.30
N ASP A 53 17.55 -7.18 16.87
CA ASP A 53 18.88 -7.51 16.30
C ASP A 53 19.17 -6.88 14.92
N PHE A 54 18.61 -5.70 14.66
CA PHE A 54 18.91 -4.94 13.45
C PHE A 54 20.22 -4.19 13.58
N ARG A 55 20.92 -4.08 12.45
CA ARG A 55 22.10 -3.23 12.36
C ARG A 55 21.66 -1.82 12.01
N ILE A 56 22.14 -0.84 12.76
CA ILE A 56 22.02 0.57 12.38
C ILE A 56 22.77 0.79 11.07
N ILE A 57 22.18 1.56 10.17
CA ILE A 57 22.78 1.87 8.87
C ILE A 57 22.90 3.37 8.63
N ASP A 58 23.99 3.74 7.95
CA ASP A 58 24.19 5.09 7.40
C ASP A 58 24.07 5.12 5.87
N LYS A 59 23.94 3.95 5.23
CA LYS A 59 23.75 3.77 3.80
C LYS A 59 22.86 2.57 3.51
N ILE A 60 22.15 2.60 2.40
CA ILE A 60 21.35 1.46 1.94
C ILE A 60 22.29 0.35 1.45
N PRO A 61 22.26 -0.85 2.04
CA PRO A 61 23.12 -1.94 1.61
C PRO A 61 22.82 -2.41 0.19
N LEU A 62 23.86 -2.84 -0.51
CA LEU A 62 23.73 -3.49 -1.81
C LEU A 62 22.89 -4.77 -1.66
N GLY A 63 22.00 -5.01 -2.61
CA GLY A 63 21.10 -6.16 -2.60
C GLY A 63 19.86 -5.99 -1.71
N THR A 64 19.59 -4.80 -1.19
CA THR A 64 18.30 -4.49 -0.54
C THR A 64 17.14 -4.77 -1.50
N LYS A 65 16.17 -5.56 -1.02
CA LYS A 65 14.98 -5.99 -1.78
C LYS A 65 13.67 -5.50 -1.18
N ALA A 66 13.71 -5.02 0.05
CA ALA A 66 12.55 -4.51 0.75
C ALA A 66 12.85 -3.17 1.43
N LEU A 67 11.92 -2.23 1.34
CA LEU A 67 11.99 -0.95 2.03
C LEU A 67 10.73 -0.79 2.88
N TYR A 68 10.93 -0.38 4.12
CA TYR A 68 9.86 -0.08 5.07
C TYR A 68 10.07 1.31 5.62
N PHE A 69 9.04 2.12 5.53
CA PHE A 69 9.10 3.52 5.86
C PHE A 69 7.94 3.90 6.78
N TYR A 70 8.24 4.12 8.05
CA TYR A 70 7.25 4.45 9.08
C TYR A 70 7.47 5.86 9.62
N LEU A 71 7.55 6.83 8.71
CA LEU A 71 7.82 8.23 9.03
C LEU A 71 6.65 9.16 8.68
N GLY A 72 5.54 8.62 8.15
CA GLY A 72 4.37 9.42 7.76
C GLY A 72 4.63 10.24 6.51
N ASN A 73 4.02 11.42 6.40
CA ASN A 73 4.14 12.31 5.24
C ASN A 73 5.51 12.99 5.09
N ASP A 74 6.28 13.16 6.16
CA ASP A 74 7.61 13.80 6.17
C ASP A 74 8.66 13.04 5.37
N ILE A 75 8.30 11.84 4.89
CA ILE A 75 9.15 11.01 4.08
C ILE A 75 9.39 11.52 2.66
N GLU A 76 8.54 12.38 2.10
CA GLU A 76 8.54 12.67 0.65
C GLU A 76 9.95 12.87 0.06
N ASN A 77 10.74 13.77 0.66
CA ASN A 77 12.11 14.06 0.24
C ASN A 77 13.06 12.87 0.43
N LEU A 78 12.94 12.15 1.55
CA LEU A 78 13.75 10.97 1.84
C LEU A 78 13.46 9.87 0.82
N LEU A 79 12.18 9.57 0.56
CA LEU A 79 11.78 8.57 -0.42
C LEU A 79 12.28 8.94 -1.80
N GLU A 80 12.12 10.18 -2.24
CA GLU A 80 12.61 10.64 -3.55
C GLU A 80 14.13 10.42 -3.65
N ASN A 81 14.90 10.85 -2.66
CA ASN A 81 16.35 10.65 -2.63
C ASN A 81 16.74 9.17 -2.64
N VAL A 82 16.04 8.32 -1.89
CA VAL A 82 16.27 6.87 -1.90
C VAL A 82 15.98 6.27 -3.27
N LEU A 83 14.87 6.65 -3.90
CA LEU A 83 14.50 6.16 -5.23
C LEU A 83 15.46 6.68 -6.31
N GLU A 84 15.99 7.90 -6.16
CA GLU A 84 17.06 8.42 -7.03
C GLU A 84 18.30 7.52 -7.05
N THR A 85 18.52 6.63 -6.07
CA THR A 85 19.65 5.68 -6.12
C THR A 85 19.49 4.54 -7.13
N GLY A 86 18.31 4.39 -7.73
CA GLY A 86 17.99 3.31 -8.67
C GLY A 86 17.44 2.04 -8.00
N ILE A 87 17.26 2.03 -6.68
CA ILE A 87 16.79 0.85 -5.93
C ILE A 87 15.43 0.32 -6.40
N PHE A 88 14.58 1.16 -6.99
CA PHE A 88 13.28 0.77 -7.56
C PHE A 88 13.38 -0.34 -8.62
N GLU A 89 14.52 -0.49 -9.30
CA GLU A 89 14.74 -1.54 -10.32
C GLU A 89 14.84 -2.95 -9.72
N THR A 90 15.20 -3.05 -8.45
CA THR A 90 15.44 -4.31 -7.73
C THR A 90 14.45 -4.56 -6.61
N LEU A 91 13.67 -3.56 -6.22
CA LEU A 91 12.76 -3.63 -5.10
C LEU A 91 11.64 -4.66 -5.34
N GLU A 92 11.48 -5.58 -4.41
CA GLU A 92 10.43 -6.63 -4.43
C GLU A 92 9.29 -6.30 -3.44
N HIS A 93 9.56 -5.48 -2.42
CA HIS A 93 8.57 -5.06 -1.43
C HIS A 93 8.78 -3.60 -0.98
N LEU A 94 7.67 -2.89 -0.80
CA LEU A 94 7.65 -1.52 -0.32
C LEU A 94 6.47 -1.35 0.64
N SER A 95 6.76 -0.99 1.89
CA SER A 95 5.76 -0.51 2.84
C SER A 95 6.03 0.95 3.17
N ILE A 96 4.98 1.77 3.09
CA ILE A 96 5.01 3.17 3.51
C ILE A 96 3.83 3.40 4.44
N GLY A 97 4.13 3.95 5.60
CA GLY A 97 3.17 4.22 6.64
C GLY A 97 3.74 5.15 7.69
N TYR A 98 3.19 5.04 8.89
CA TYR A 98 3.53 5.85 10.05
C TYR A 98 3.67 4.96 11.28
N THR A 99 4.45 5.43 12.25
CA THR A 99 4.57 4.80 13.56
C THR A 99 4.57 5.90 14.62
N ARG A 100 3.84 5.70 15.71
CA ARG A 100 3.57 6.72 16.73
C ARG A 100 4.67 6.84 17.78
N VAL A 101 5.92 6.83 17.34
CA VAL A 101 7.04 6.86 18.28
C VAL A 101 7.26 8.26 18.83
N ASN A 102 6.90 9.31 18.06
CA ASN A 102 7.06 10.70 18.48
C ASN A 102 5.93 11.60 17.91
N LYS A 103 5.05 12.07 18.81
CA LYS A 103 4.02 13.12 18.64
C LYS A 103 2.89 12.87 17.61
N ILE A 104 1.67 13.19 18.03
CA ILE A 104 0.44 13.13 17.23
C ILE A 104 0.37 14.42 16.39
N ASP A 105 0.75 14.37 15.12
CA ASP A 105 0.28 15.34 14.12
C ASP A 105 -0.60 14.61 13.09
N PHE A 106 -1.86 15.04 12.98
CA PHE A 106 -2.80 14.48 12.01
C PHE A 106 -2.44 14.79 10.56
N ASN A 107 -1.65 15.85 10.33
CA ASN A 107 -1.12 16.15 8.99
C ASN A 107 -0.22 15.02 8.48
N SER A 108 0.36 14.21 9.37
CA SER A 108 1.25 13.10 9.02
C SER A 108 0.60 11.98 8.22
N TYR A 109 -0.73 11.98 8.10
CA TYR A 109 -1.50 10.96 7.38
C TYR A 109 -1.94 11.41 5.98
N ASN A 110 -1.44 12.53 5.46
CA ASN A 110 -1.65 12.91 4.05
C ASN A 110 -0.44 12.51 3.19
N TYR A 111 -0.57 11.40 2.48
CA TYR A 111 0.47 10.82 1.62
C TYR A 111 0.37 11.29 0.16
N SER A 112 -0.40 12.34 -0.15
CA SER A 112 -0.53 12.83 -1.53
C SER A 112 0.82 13.23 -2.14
N GLY A 113 1.74 13.79 -1.35
CA GLY A 113 3.12 14.10 -1.79
C GLY A 113 3.94 12.85 -2.10
N VAL A 114 3.91 11.87 -1.19
CA VAL A 114 4.50 10.54 -1.38
C VAL A 114 3.98 9.87 -2.65
N CYS A 115 2.66 9.93 -2.89
CA CYS A 115 2.04 9.39 -4.08
C CYS A 115 2.57 10.05 -5.37
N LYS A 116 2.79 11.37 -5.36
CA LYS A 116 3.41 12.09 -6.48
C LYS A 116 4.83 11.58 -6.74
N VAL A 117 5.65 11.39 -5.70
CA VAL A 117 7.00 10.84 -5.82
C VAL A 117 6.96 9.44 -6.44
N LEU A 118 6.19 8.51 -5.88
CA LEU A 118 6.07 7.14 -6.38
C LEU A 118 5.63 7.09 -7.86
N SER A 119 4.75 7.99 -8.27
CA SER A 119 4.24 8.06 -9.64
C SER A 119 5.30 8.41 -10.71
N LYS A 120 6.49 8.88 -10.29
CA LYS A 120 7.62 9.20 -11.18
C LYS A 120 8.44 7.97 -11.56
N TYR A 121 8.39 6.90 -10.77
CA TYR A 121 9.26 5.73 -10.92
C TYR A 121 8.50 4.48 -11.33
N ASN A 122 9.12 3.62 -12.15
CA ASN A 122 8.60 2.30 -12.50
C ASN A 122 9.23 1.25 -11.59
N PHE A 123 8.42 0.36 -11.02
CA PHE A 123 8.82 -0.68 -10.09
C PHE A 123 8.66 -2.07 -10.74
N PRO A 124 9.56 -2.46 -11.66
CA PRO A 124 9.37 -3.62 -12.53
C PRO A 124 9.39 -4.97 -11.80
N LYS A 125 9.88 -5.00 -10.55
CA LYS A 125 10.02 -6.23 -9.75
C LYS A 125 9.18 -6.20 -8.46
N LEU A 126 8.43 -5.14 -8.22
CA LEU A 126 7.69 -4.99 -6.97
C LEU A 126 6.49 -5.91 -6.95
N LYS A 127 6.51 -6.85 -6.01
CA LYS A 127 5.48 -7.88 -5.83
C LYS A 127 4.49 -7.52 -4.73
N SER A 128 4.92 -6.73 -3.75
CA SER A 128 4.07 -6.40 -2.61
C SER A 128 4.21 -4.92 -2.25
N PHE A 129 3.08 -4.25 -2.14
CA PHE A 129 2.98 -2.84 -1.83
C PHE A 129 1.96 -2.60 -0.72
N GLU A 130 2.41 -1.92 0.34
CA GLU A 130 1.61 -1.56 1.50
C GLU A 130 1.67 -0.04 1.67
N PHE A 131 0.51 0.62 1.76
CA PHE A 131 0.47 2.07 1.74
C PHE A 131 -0.54 2.67 2.70
N GLY A 132 -0.05 3.56 3.56
CA GLY A 132 -0.80 4.22 4.62
C GLY A 132 -0.85 3.45 5.94
N GLU A 133 -0.02 2.41 6.08
CA GLU A 133 -0.01 1.54 7.26
C GLU A 133 0.20 2.36 8.53
N ASP A 134 -0.55 2.07 9.60
CA ASP A 134 -0.28 2.60 10.93
C ASP A 134 0.34 1.49 11.77
N PHE A 135 1.67 1.45 11.79
CA PHE A 135 2.43 0.40 12.44
C PHE A 135 2.44 0.61 13.96
N LEU A 136 1.59 -0.15 14.64
CA LEU A 136 1.35 -0.04 16.08
C LEU A 136 2.47 -0.72 16.88
N LEU A 137 3.16 0.07 17.70
CA LEU A 137 4.15 -0.41 18.68
C LEU A 137 3.60 -0.50 20.11
N ALA A 138 2.33 -0.14 20.28
CA ALA A 138 1.60 -0.12 21.54
C ALA A 138 0.18 -0.64 21.31
N ASN A 139 -0.54 -0.96 22.39
CA ASN A 139 -1.94 -1.35 22.33
C ASN A 139 -2.81 -0.11 22.08
N GLU A 140 -2.78 0.38 20.85
CA GLU A 140 -3.51 1.53 20.37
C GLU A 140 -4.41 1.16 19.20
N HIS A 141 -5.21 2.14 18.80
CA HIS A 141 -6.09 2.06 17.64
C HIS A 141 -5.42 2.65 16.41
N CYS A 142 -5.62 2.02 15.26
CA CYS A 142 -5.13 2.47 13.97
C CYS A 142 -5.78 3.81 13.60
N ARG A 143 -5.03 4.63 12.85
CA ARG A 143 -5.49 5.85 12.20
C ARG A 143 -5.10 5.79 10.75
N TYR A 144 -6.08 5.98 9.89
CA TYR A 144 -5.87 5.89 8.46
C TYR A 144 -6.01 7.24 7.78
N GLY A 145 -5.21 7.43 6.74
CA GLY A 145 -4.98 8.73 6.11
C GLY A 145 -5.64 8.92 4.77
N ASN A 146 -5.22 9.98 4.07
CA ASN A 146 -5.46 10.15 2.65
C ASN A 146 -4.18 9.76 1.89
N LEU A 147 -4.28 8.72 1.07
CA LEU A 147 -3.21 8.17 0.24
C LEU A 147 -2.98 8.98 -1.05
N GLY A 148 -3.97 9.79 -1.45
CA GLY A 148 -3.99 10.49 -2.72
C GLY A 148 -4.45 9.62 -3.89
N ASN A 149 -4.12 10.05 -5.11
CA ASN A 149 -4.52 9.36 -6.34
C ASN A 149 -3.45 8.36 -6.77
N ILE A 150 -3.72 7.09 -6.51
CA ILE A 150 -2.75 6.00 -6.69
C ILE A 150 -2.80 5.39 -8.10
N THR A 151 -3.64 5.89 -9.02
CA THR A 151 -3.82 5.35 -10.37
C THR A 151 -2.49 5.12 -11.09
N LYS A 152 -1.64 6.16 -11.15
CA LYS A 152 -0.35 6.09 -11.84
C LYS A 152 0.67 5.24 -11.07
N VAL A 153 0.62 5.27 -9.73
CA VAL A 153 1.49 4.45 -8.88
C VAL A 153 1.26 2.97 -9.17
N LEU A 154 0.01 2.52 -9.22
CA LEU A 154 -0.33 1.13 -9.50
C LEU A 154 0.00 0.73 -10.95
N LYS A 155 -0.16 1.62 -11.93
CA LYS A 155 0.30 1.38 -13.32
C LYS A 155 1.80 1.14 -13.42
N ASN A 156 2.58 1.73 -12.51
CA ASN A 156 4.03 1.56 -12.44
C ASN A 156 4.47 0.27 -11.71
N MET A 157 3.56 -0.61 -11.30
CA MET A 157 3.85 -1.86 -10.57
C MET A 157 3.31 -3.07 -11.34
N PRO A 158 3.86 -3.40 -12.52
CA PRO A 158 3.24 -4.36 -13.46
C PRO A 158 3.21 -5.81 -12.98
N VAL A 159 4.02 -6.16 -11.97
CA VAL A 159 4.14 -7.51 -11.41
C VAL A 159 3.64 -7.60 -9.97
N LEU A 160 2.82 -6.63 -9.53
CA LEU A 160 2.26 -6.59 -8.19
C LEU A 160 1.38 -7.83 -7.94
N GLU A 161 1.68 -8.55 -6.86
CA GLU A 161 1.01 -9.77 -6.40
C GLU A 161 0.13 -9.50 -5.17
N SER A 162 0.52 -8.56 -4.29
CA SER A 162 -0.25 -8.17 -3.10
C SER A 162 -0.30 -6.66 -2.92
N LEU A 163 -1.50 -6.14 -2.69
CA LEU A 163 -1.76 -4.73 -2.46
C LEU A 163 -2.53 -4.53 -1.15
N TYR A 164 -2.00 -3.72 -0.25
CA TYR A 164 -2.65 -3.35 1.00
C TYR A 164 -2.75 -1.83 1.09
N LEU A 165 -3.95 -1.32 1.25
CA LEU A 165 -4.25 0.11 1.29
C LEU A 165 -4.96 0.45 2.60
N TYR A 166 -4.39 1.39 3.34
CA TYR A 166 -4.84 1.76 4.67
C TYR A 166 -5.27 3.23 4.65
N GLY A 167 -6.56 3.46 4.42
CA GLY A 167 -7.16 4.80 4.30
C GLY A 167 -7.69 5.15 2.92
N ASN A 168 -8.08 6.40 2.77
CA ASN A 168 -8.77 6.92 1.59
C ASN A 168 -7.81 7.07 0.41
N PHE A 169 -8.25 6.72 -0.79
CA PHE A 169 -7.50 6.89 -2.02
C PHE A 169 -8.42 7.22 -3.20
N ALA A 170 -7.82 7.64 -4.32
CA ALA A 170 -8.50 7.79 -5.59
C ALA A 170 -7.90 6.88 -6.67
N ILE A 171 -8.79 6.30 -7.49
CA ILE A 171 -8.46 5.62 -8.75
C ILE A 171 -9.39 6.19 -9.83
N ASP A 172 -8.81 6.86 -10.82
CA ASP A 172 -9.60 7.61 -11.82
C ASP A 172 -10.12 6.73 -12.95
N GLU A 173 -9.50 5.58 -13.17
CA GLU A 173 -9.80 4.69 -14.29
C GLU A 173 -9.58 3.21 -13.93
N PRO A 174 -10.30 2.29 -14.58
CA PRO A 174 -10.03 0.86 -14.44
C PRO A 174 -8.58 0.51 -14.82
N LEU A 175 -7.99 -0.41 -14.07
CA LEU A 175 -6.61 -0.88 -14.24
C LEU A 175 -6.59 -2.34 -14.71
N CYS A 176 -5.42 -2.80 -15.18
CA CYS A 176 -5.22 -4.20 -15.58
C CYS A 176 -4.13 -4.84 -14.70
N PHE A 177 -4.56 -5.68 -13.77
CA PHE A 177 -3.70 -6.40 -12.83
C PHE A 177 -3.48 -7.83 -13.31
N LYS A 178 -2.32 -8.05 -13.95
CA LYS A 178 -1.97 -9.36 -14.51
C LYS A 178 -1.55 -10.38 -13.47
N LYS A 179 -1.02 -9.91 -12.32
CA LYS A 179 -0.38 -10.74 -11.29
C LYS A 179 -0.97 -10.58 -9.90
N LEU A 180 -1.90 -9.63 -9.69
CA LEU A 180 -2.44 -9.34 -8.37
C LEU A 180 -3.29 -10.51 -7.88
N GLU A 181 -2.84 -11.14 -6.80
CA GLU A 181 -3.49 -12.28 -6.15
C GLU A 181 -4.31 -11.83 -4.93
N ARG A 182 -3.90 -10.73 -4.30
CA ARG A 182 -4.52 -10.19 -3.10
C ARG A 182 -4.68 -8.68 -3.17
N ILE A 183 -5.86 -8.20 -2.79
CA ILE A 183 -6.11 -6.80 -2.45
C ILE A 183 -6.82 -6.71 -1.10
N GLU A 184 -6.34 -5.80 -0.26
CA GLU A 184 -6.94 -5.48 1.02
C GLU A 184 -7.03 -3.95 1.16
N VAL A 185 -8.21 -3.46 1.52
CA VAL A 185 -8.48 -2.05 1.80
C VAL A 185 -9.08 -1.95 3.20
N LEU A 186 -8.42 -1.21 4.07
CA LEU A 186 -8.89 -0.92 5.42
C LEU A 186 -9.12 0.58 5.58
N MET A 187 -10.39 0.97 5.74
CA MET A 187 -10.78 2.36 5.88
C MET A 187 -10.95 2.80 7.33
N ASN A 188 -11.38 1.92 8.22
CA ASN A 188 -11.84 2.34 9.54
C ASN A 188 -11.21 1.51 10.65
N ASP A 189 -10.84 2.20 11.72
CA ASP A 189 -10.78 1.59 13.03
C ASP A 189 -12.06 1.97 13.77
N TRP A 190 -12.85 0.95 14.12
CA TRP A 190 -14.14 1.04 14.77
C TRP A 190 -14.10 1.86 16.07
N ALA A 191 -12.93 2.00 16.70
CA ALA A 191 -12.77 2.75 17.93
C ALA A 191 -12.42 4.23 17.74
N THR A 192 -11.75 4.62 16.66
CA THR A 192 -11.27 6.00 16.50
C THR A 192 -12.11 6.84 15.54
N ASN A 193 -12.74 6.22 14.54
CA ASN A 193 -13.35 6.93 13.40
C ASN A 193 -12.40 7.93 12.71
N LEU A 194 -11.08 7.78 12.93
CA LEU A 194 -10.06 8.65 12.37
C LEU A 194 -9.55 8.02 11.09
N ASN A 195 -10.18 8.42 9.99
CA ASN A 195 -9.92 7.94 8.65
C ASN A 195 -9.80 9.15 7.70
N GLY A 196 -9.07 9.04 6.60
CA GLY A 196 -8.83 10.15 5.66
C GLY A 196 -10.06 10.58 4.84
N GLY A 197 -11.26 10.42 5.38
CA GLY A 197 -12.54 10.58 4.69
C GLY A 197 -12.96 9.31 3.95
N LYS A 198 -14.14 9.35 3.34
CA LYS A 198 -14.66 8.24 2.53
C LYS A 198 -13.92 8.06 1.21
N ILE A 199 -13.87 6.84 0.70
CA ILE A 199 -13.55 6.57 -0.70
C ILE A 199 -14.78 6.89 -1.55
N SER A 200 -14.60 7.57 -2.69
CA SER A 200 -15.70 7.92 -3.59
C SER A 200 -16.27 6.69 -4.30
N ASP A 201 -17.57 6.73 -4.63
CA ASP A 201 -18.20 5.68 -5.44
C ASP A 201 -17.51 5.52 -6.80
N SER A 202 -17.07 6.62 -7.42
CA SER A 202 -16.30 6.58 -8.67
C SER A 202 -15.00 5.78 -8.53
N THR A 203 -14.29 5.92 -7.41
CA THR A 203 -13.05 5.19 -7.14
C THR A 203 -13.32 3.70 -6.98
N ILE A 204 -14.36 3.36 -6.21
CA ILE A 204 -14.77 1.96 -6.03
C ILE A 204 -15.25 1.35 -7.34
N CYS A 205 -16.04 2.08 -8.13
CA CYS A 205 -16.47 1.66 -9.46
C CYS A 205 -15.28 1.39 -10.39
N SER A 206 -14.28 2.28 -10.42
CA SER A 206 -13.05 2.08 -11.20
C SER A 206 -12.26 0.86 -10.73
N LEU A 207 -12.08 0.71 -9.40
CA LEU A 207 -11.40 -0.44 -8.83
C LEU A 207 -12.11 -1.75 -9.18
N LEU A 208 -13.42 -1.83 -8.92
CA LEU A 208 -14.22 -3.04 -9.18
C LEU A 208 -14.46 -3.31 -10.67
N SER A 209 -14.25 -2.33 -11.54
CA SER A 209 -14.26 -2.51 -13.01
C SER A 209 -12.88 -2.87 -13.58
N SER A 210 -11.82 -2.87 -12.76
CA SER A 210 -10.47 -3.26 -13.17
C SER A 210 -10.40 -4.75 -13.52
N GLU A 211 -9.45 -5.13 -14.36
CA GLU A 211 -9.19 -6.53 -14.73
C GLU A 211 -8.23 -7.18 -13.73
N PHE A 212 -8.65 -8.30 -13.16
CA PHE A 212 -7.91 -9.07 -12.17
C PHE A 212 -7.76 -10.53 -12.61
N ASN A 213 -6.71 -10.81 -13.38
CA ASN A 213 -6.57 -12.10 -14.06
C ASN A 213 -6.36 -13.29 -13.11
N VAL A 214 -5.79 -13.03 -11.94
CA VAL A 214 -5.38 -14.08 -10.99
C VAL A 214 -5.79 -13.82 -9.55
N LEU A 215 -6.61 -12.80 -9.29
CA LEU A 215 -7.00 -12.41 -7.93
C LEU A 215 -7.76 -13.54 -7.22
N GLN A 216 -7.33 -13.85 -6.01
CA GLN A 216 -7.84 -14.94 -5.19
C GLN A 216 -8.50 -14.43 -3.91
N LEU A 217 -8.01 -13.28 -3.39
CA LEU A 217 -8.52 -12.62 -2.20
C LEU A 217 -8.79 -11.15 -2.45
N MET A 218 -9.98 -10.70 -2.08
CA MET A 218 -10.39 -9.30 -2.05
C MET A 218 -11.08 -9.06 -0.71
N ASP A 219 -10.53 -8.15 0.09
CA ASP A 219 -11.20 -7.62 1.27
C ASP A 219 -11.26 -6.10 1.20
N LEU A 220 -12.47 -5.55 1.09
CA LEU A 220 -12.69 -4.11 1.04
C LEU A 220 -13.54 -3.72 2.24
N ASP A 221 -12.90 -3.16 3.26
CA ASP A 221 -13.59 -2.47 4.33
C ASP A 221 -13.83 -1.01 3.94
N LEU A 222 -15.04 -0.73 3.50
CA LEU A 222 -15.54 0.59 3.11
C LEU A 222 -16.50 1.16 4.16
N ASN A 223 -16.53 0.58 5.38
CA ASN A 223 -17.37 1.10 6.44
C ASN A 223 -16.92 2.51 6.82
N PHE A 224 -17.87 3.43 6.78
CA PHE A 224 -17.68 4.79 7.20
C PHE A 224 -18.99 5.26 7.85
N ASN A 225 -18.89 6.03 8.95
CA ASN A 225 -20.03 6.52 9.71
C ASN A 225 -20.73 7.68 8.99
N ASP A 226 -21.29 7.40 7.83
CA ASP A 226 -22.12 8.33 7.07
C ASP A 226 -23.36 7.59 6.57
N GLU A 227 -24.53 8.14 6.85
CA GLU A 227 -25.83 7.52 6.56
C GLU A 227 -26.31 7.75 5.14
N VAL A 228 -25.66 8.63 4.39
CA VAL A 228 -26.20 9.14 3.12
C VAL A 228 -25.57 8.48 1.89
N TYR A 229 -24.46 7.74 2.05
CA TYR A 229 -23.71 7.21 0.92
C TYR A 229 -23.90 5.72 0.71
N ASN A 230 -24.08 5.36 -0.56
CA ASN A 230 -24.30 3.99 -1.00
C ASN A 230 -23.40 3.69 -2.20
N TYR A 231 -22.59 2.66 -2.10
CA TYR A 231 -21.73 2.19 -3.19
C TYR A 231 -22.51 1.39 -4.24
N TYR A 232 -22.12 1.54 -5.50
CA TYR A 232 -22.57 0.73 -6.62
C TYR A 232 -21.58 -0.39 -6.94
N LEU A 233 -22.09 -1.58 -7.27
CA LEU A 233 -21.29 -2.68 -7.80
C LEU A 233 -21.44 -2.74 -9.32
N PRO A 234 -20.35 -2.55 -10.09
CA PRO A 234 -20.38 -2.67 -11.54
C PRO A 234 -20.89 -4.04 -12.01
N SER A 235 -21.67 -4.05 -13.08
CA SER A 235 -22.17 -5.29 -13.69
C SER A 235 -21.04 -6.25 -14.06
N LEU A 236 -19.90 -5.71 -14.53
CA LEU A 236 -18.71 -6.50 -14.86
C LEU A 236 -18.21 -7.32 -13.66
N PHE A 237 -18.14 -6.68 -12.49
CA PHE A 237 -17.77 -7.33 -11.22
C PHE A 237 -18.79 -8.40 -10.82
N LEU A 238 -20.10 -8.09 -10.91
CA LEU A 238 -21.17 -9.04 -10.60
C LEU A 238 -21.16 -10.27 -11.52
N THR A 239 -20.71 -10.15 -12.77
CA THR A 239 -20.55 -11.33 -13.65
C THR A 239 -19.30 -12.15 -13.35
N GLY A 240 -18.37 -11.65 -12.54
CA GLY A 240 -17.08 -12.28 -12.25
C GLY A 240 -16.12 -12.36 -13.45
N LYS A 241 -16.47 -11.75 -14.59
CA LYS A 241 -15.66 -11.81 -15.82
C LYS A 241 -14.29 -11.16 -15.65
N ASN A 242 -14.22 -10.08 -14.88
CA ASN A 242 -12.97 -9.39 -14.57
C ASN A 242 -12.24 -9.94 -13.35
N THR A 243 -12.81 -10.94 -12.66
CA THR A 243 -12.24 -11.59 -11.46
C THR A 243 -12.37 -13.12 -11.53
N PRO A 244 -11.95 -13.77 -12.64
CA PRO A 244 -12.26 -15.18 -12.91
C PRO A 244 -11.71 -16.18 -11.88
N ARG A 245 -10.74 -15.77 -11.06
CA ARG A 245 -10.11 -16.59 -10.01
C ARG A 245 -10.57 -16.26 -8.59
N LEU A 246 -11.42 -15.24 -8.40
CA LEU A 246 -11.89 -14.84 -7.08
C LEU A 246 -12.92 -15.86 -6.58
N LYS A 247 -12.42 -16.90 -5.89
CA LYS A 247 -13.21 -18.05 -5.45
C LYS A 247 -13.15 -18.30 -3.95
N GLN A 248 -12.14 -17.74 -3.26
CA GLN A 248 -11.82 -18.12 -1.89
C GLN A 248 -12.27 -17.08 -0.86
N PHE A 249 -12.10 -15.79 -1.13
CA PHE A 249 -12.46 -14.78 -0.15
C PHE A 249 -12.84 -13.46 -0.82
N LEU A 250 -14.12 -13.13 -0.69
CA LEU A 250 -14.64 -11.79 -0.93
C LEU A 250 -15.21 -11.29 0.40
N GLY A 251 -14.49 -10.33 1.00
CA GLY A 251 -14.96 -9.49 2.09
C GLY A 251 -15.36 -8.14 1.51
N LEU A 252 -16.64 -7.77 1.66
CA LEU A 252 -17.11 -6.44 1.37
C LEU A 252 -17.89 -5.95 2.58
N SER A 253 -17.44 -4.84 3.16
CA SER A 253 -18.18 -4.13 4.19
C SER A 253 -18.37 -2.67 3.81
N GLY A 254 -19.57 -2.16 4.06
CA GLY A 254 -19.96 -0.80 3.70
C GLY A 254 -21.45 -0.71 3.41
N LYS A 255 -21.90 0.50 3.06
CA LYS A 255 -23.28 0.77 2.64
C LYS A 255 -23.39 0.72 1.14
N PHE A 256 -24.33 -0.05 0.63
CA PHE A 256 -24.52 -0.28 -0.81
C PHE A 256 -25.95 0.04 -1.21
N ILE A 257 -26.16 0.38 -2.49
CA ILE A 257 -27.49 0.72 -2.98
C ILE A 257 -28.48 -0.45 -2.77
N SER A 258 -29.75 -0.12 -2.59
CA SER A 258 -30.81 -1.13 -2.44
C SER A 258 -30.78 -2.15 -3.59
N GLY A 259 -30.97 -3.42 -3.27
CA GLY A 259 -30.89 -4.53 -4.23
C GLY A 259 -29.49 -5.10 -4.45
N THR A 260 -28.42 -4.47 -3.96
CA THR A 260 -27.04 -4.99 -4.12
C THR A 260 -26.85 -6.38 -3.52
N SER A 261 -27.44 -6.64 -2.35
CA SER A 261 -27.38 -7.96 -1.72
C SER A 261 -28.12 -9.05 -2.49
N ILE A 262 -29.16 -8.69 -3.27
CA ILE A 262 -29.87 -9.60 -4.18
C ILE A 262 -29.00 -9.85 -5.42
N ALA A 263 -28.46 -8.79 -6.01
CA ALA A 263 -27.58 -8.88 -7.17
C ALA A 263 -26.34 -9.75 -6.90
N LEU A 264 -25.72 -9.61 -5.73
CA LEU A 264 -24.60 -10.46 -5.31
C LEU A 264 -25.00 -11.92 -5.08
N ARG A 265 -26.20 -12.19 -4.53
CA ARG A 265 -26.71 -13.55 -4.37
C ARG A 265 -27.00 -14.24 -5.70
N GLN A 266 -27.41 -13.47 -6.71
CA GLN A 266 -27.67 -13.95 -8.07
C GLN A 266 -26.41 -13.98 -8.95
N SER A 267 -25.31 -13.40 -8.47
CA SER A 267 -24.05 -13.33 -9.18
C SER A 267 -23.38 -14.70 -9.30
N GLN A 268 -22.40 -14.80 -10.21
CA GLN A 268 -21.54 -15.99 -10.30
C GLN A 268 -20.41 -16.00 -9.26
N MET A 269 -20.35 -14.98 -8.41
CA MET A 269 -19.28 -14.80 -7.43
C MET A 269 -19.51 -15.67 -6.20
N LYS A 270 -18.46 -16.35 -5.74
CA LYS A 270 -18.46 -17.02 -4.43
C LYS A 270 -18.01 -16.01 -3.37
N TRP A 271 -18.86 -15.77 -2.38
CA TRP A 271 -18.58 -14.83 -1.29
C TRP A 271 -18.72 -15.50 0.07
N PHE A 272 -17.92 -15.05 1.03
CA PHE A 272 -17.83 -15.64 2.37
C PHE A 272 -18.27 -14.67 3.47
N LYS A 273 -18.06 -13.37 3.30
CA LYS A 273 -18.40 -12.36 4.30
C LYS A 273 -18.99 -11.12 3.62
N LEU A 274 -20.28 -10.91 3.83
CA LEU A 274 -20.97 -9.67 3.47
C LEU A 274 -21.51 -9.04 4.75
N LEU A 275 -20.99 -7.87 5.08
CA LEU A 275 -21.51 -7.04 6.18
C LEU A 275 -22.12 -5.79 5.56
N PHE A 276 -23.42 -5.85 5.32
CA PHE A 276 -24.23 -4.68 4.98
C PHE A 276 -24.72 -4.07 6.29
N TYR A 277 -24.46 -2.79 6.48
CA TYR A 277 -24.95 -1.99 7.59
C TYR A 277 -26.02 -1.01 7.12
#